data_AF-A0A7W3LVY1-F1
#
_entry.id   AF-A0A7W3LVY1-F1
#
_cell.length_a   1.000
_cell.length_b   1.000
_cell.length_c   1.000
_cell.angle_alpha   90.00
_cell.angle_beta   90.00
_cell.angle_gamma   90.00
#
_symmetry.space_group_name_H-M   'P 1'
#
loop_
_entity.id
_entity.type
_entity.pdbx_description
1 polymer ?
#
loop_
_entity_poly.entity_id
_entity_poly.type
_entity_poly.pdbx_seq_one_letter_code
_entity_poly.pdbx_strand_id
1 'polypeptide(L)' 'MREAARRPGAPRTLHAFPSARNAPSNALCRRLGFTLSGPCDFEYPRGSGTLMRSNAWVLDLTGPARR' A
#
# COMPACT_ATOMS: atom_id res chain seq x y z
N MET A 1 8.18 -11.47 -1.83
CA MET A 1 8.90 -10.46 -1.04
C MET A 1 8.21 -10.30 0.31
N ARG A 2 8.45 -11.25 1.22
CA ARG A 2 7.95 -11.27 2.61
C ARG A 2 9.14 -11.40 3.59
N GLU A 3 10.26 -10.79 3.23
CA GLU A 3 11.49 -10.90 4.00
C GLU A 3 11.78 -9.57 4.69
N ALA A 4 12.05 -9.66 6.00
CA ALA A 4 12.47 -8.62 6.94
C ALA A 4 11.38 -7.93 7.78
N ALA A 5 10.55 -8.73 8.49
CA ALA A 5 9.78 -8.28 9.65
C ALA A 5 10.37 -8.84 10.97
N ARG A 6 11.63 -8.49 11.27
CA ARG A 6 12.20 -8.48 12.64
C ARG A 6 13.66 -7.98 12.65
N ARG A 7 13.84 -6.69 12.32
CA ARG A 7 15.09 -5.97 12.63
C ARG A 7 14.72 -4.76 13.49
N PRO A 8 15.49 -4.40 14.53
CA PRO A 8 15.33 -3.11 15.18
C PRO A 8 15.47 -2.01 14.12
N GLY A 9 14.39 -1.27 13.86
CA GLY A 9 14.26 -0.31 12.74
C GLY A 9 13.36 -0.76 11.58
N ALA A 10 12.74 -1.94 11.64
CA ALA A 10 11.76 -2.36 10.63
C ALA A 10 10.51 -1.44 10.65
N PRO A 11 9.95 -1.11 9.47
CA PRO A 11 8.78 -0.25 9.38
C PRO A 11 7.59 -0.88 10.12
N ARG A 12 6.92 -0.07 10.95
CA ARG A 12 5.74 -0.48 11.71
C ARG A 12 4.51 -0.63 10.81
N THR A 13 4.49 0.08 9.70
CA THR A 13 3.42 0.09 8.72
C THR A 13 3.98 -0.07 7.31
N LEU A 14 3.23 -0.77 6.45
CA LEU A 14 3.50 -0.86 5.02
C LEU A 14 2.44 -0.08 4.26
N HIS A 15 2.88 0.83 3.40
CA HIS A 15 2.00 1.64 2.56
C HIS A 15 2.07 1.16 1.11
N ALA A 16 0.92 1.01 0.46
CA ALA A 16 0.82 0.67 -0.96
C ALA A 16 -0.12 1.65 -1.67
N PHE A 17 0.28 2.08 -2.87
CA PHE A 17 -0.44 3.08 -3.67
C PHE A 17 -0.72 2.60 -5.10
N PRO A 18 -1.42 1.47 -5.30
CA PRO A 18 -1.86 1.06 -6.63
C PRO A 18 -2.84 2.09 -7.22
N SER A 19 -2.87 2.17 -8.56
CA SER A 19 -3.90 2.93 -9.27
C SER A 19 -5.30 2.55 -8.80
N ALA A 20 -6.20 3.52 -8.68
CA ALA A 20 -7.60 3.26 -8.41
C ALA A 20 -8.26 2.41 -9.52
N ARG A 21 -7.72 2.46 -10.75
CA ARG A 21 -8.20 1.66 -11.89
C ARG A 21 -7.62 0.24 -11.94
N ASN A 22 -6.63 -0.07 -11.12
CA ASN A 22 -6.00 -1.40 -11.11
C ASN A 22 -6.74 -2.34 -10.14
N ALA A 23 -7.91 -2.85 -10.59
CA ALA A 23 -8.76 -3.71 -9.77
C ALA A 23 -8.04 -4.95 -9.19
N PRO A 24 -7.18 -5.68 -9.94
CA PRO A 24 -6.42 -6.82 -9.40
C PRO A 24 -5.51 -6.46 -8.22
N SER A 25 -4.75 -5.36 -8.33
CA SER A 25 -3.86 -4.92 -7.24
C SER A 25 -4.65 -4.45 -6.01
N ASN A 26 -5.76 -3.75 -6.21
CA ASN A 26 -6.64 -3.34 -5.10
C ASN A 26 -7.27 -4.55 -4.38
N ALA A 27 -7.69 -5.56 -5.14
CA ALA A 27 -8.19 -6.81 -4.57
C ALA A 27 -7.10 -7.55 -3.77
N LEU A 28 -5.85 -7.54 -4.24
CA LEU A 28 -4.73 -8.14 -3.54
C LEU A 28 -4.42 -7.40 -2.22
N CYS A 29 -4.38 -6.06 -2.21
CA CYS A 29 -4.22 -5.28 -0.98
C CYS A 29 -5.32 -5.62 0.04
N ARG A 30 -6.57 -5.68 -0.39
CA ARG A 30 -7.70 -6.06 0.48
C ARG A 30 -7.56 -7.49 1.02
N ARG A 31 -7.13 -8.45 0.18
CA ARG A 31 -6.92 -9.85 0.58
C ARG A 31 -5.74 -10.03 1.53
N LEU A 32 -4.71 -9.21 1.41
CA LEU A 32 -3.52 -9.25 2.28
C LEU A 32 -3.74 -8.59 3.64
N GLY A 33 -4.93 -8.02 3.88
CA GLY A 33 -5.26 -7.37 5.15
C GLY A 33 -4.83 -5.91 5.22
N PHE A 34 -4.54 -5.26 4.10
CA PHE A 34 -4.38 -3.82 4.10
C PHE A 34 -5.75 -3.15 4.31
N THR A 35 -5.72 -2.06 5.06
CA THR A 35 -6.85 -1.17 5.25
C THR A 35 -6.80 -0.07 4.20
N LEU A 36 -7.93 0.20 3.55
CA LEU A 36 -8.06 1.32 2.62
C LEU A 36 -8.19 2.62 3.43
N SER A 37 -7.18 3.48 3.35
CA SER A 37 -7.19 4.81 3.97
C SER A 37 -7.94 5.84 3.12
N GLY A 38 -8.05 5.61 1.81
CA GLY A 38 -8.79 6.45 0.88
C GLY A 38 -8.05 6.67 -0.46
N PRO A 39 -8.70 7.28 -1.46
CA PRO A 39 -8.05 7.68 -2.70
C PRO A 39 -7.11 8.87 -2.47
N CYS A 40 -6.01 8.92 -3.21
CA CYS A 40 -5.03 9.99 -3.24
C CYS A 40 -4.63 10.25 -4.70
N ASP A 41 -4.51 11.52 -5.06
CA ASP A 41 -4.08 11.94 -6.39
C ASP A 41 -2.61 12.37 -6.31
N PHE A 42 -1.76 11.74 -7.12
CA PHE A 42 -0.34 12.12 -7.21
C PHE A 42 0.11 12.18 -8.66
N GLU A 43 1.09 13.04 -8.92
CA GLU A 43 1.66 13.17 -10.26
C GLU A 43 2.47 11.92 -10.62
N TYR A 44 2.11 11.26 -11.72
CA TYR A 44 2.81 10.08 -12.20
C TYR A 44 2.77 9.95 -13.73
N PRO A 45 3.93 9.84 -14.41
CA PRO A 45 5.29 9.98 -13.90
C PRO A 45 5.58 11.39 -13.37
N ARG A 46 6.52 11.56 -12.43
CA ARG A 46 6.87 12.90 -11.94
C ARG A 46 7.36 13.79 -13.07
N GLY A 47 6.92 15.05 -13.11
CA GLY A 47 7.18 16.03 -14.14
C GLY A 47 6.28 15.93 -15.39
N SER A 48 5.31 15.00 -15.41
CA SER A 48 4.41 14.84 -16.57
C SER A 48 3.19 15.75 -16.57
N GLY A 49 2.86 16.40 -15.43
CA GLY A 49 1.61 17.14 -15.26
C GLY A 49 0.35 16.26 -15.22
N THR A 50 0.47 14.93 -15.26
CA THR A 50 -0.66 14.01 -15.20
C THR A 50 -0.88 13.56 -13.75
N LEU A 51 -2.02 13.94 -13.17
CA LEU A 51 -2.47 13.44 -11.87
C LEU A 51 -3.09 12.05 -12.02
N MET A 52 -2.53 11.09 -11.30
CA MET A 52 -3.01 9.73 -11.25
C MET A 52 -3.73 9.49 -9.93
N ARG A 53 -5.00 9.08 -10.02
CA ARG A 53 -5.78 8.64 -8.86
C ARG A 53 -5.37 7.25 -8.45
N SER A 54 -4.96 7.11 -7.20
CA SER A 54 -4.47 5.89 -6.60
C SER A 54 -5.11 5.67 -5.24
N ASN A 55 -5.23 4.42 -4.82
CA ASN A 55 -5.79 4.11 -3.50
C ASN A 55 -4.65 3.98 -2.50
N ALA A 56 -4.73 4.69 -1.38
CA ALA A 56 -3.79 4.58 -0.27
C ALA A 56 -4.20 3.39 0.62
N TRP A 57 -3.38 2.35 0.60
CA TRP A 57 -3.54 1.15 1.42
C TRP A 57 -2.48 1.12 2.52
N VAL A 58 -2.88 0.81 3.74
CA VAL A 58 -1.99 0.74 4.91
C VAL A 58 -2.15 -0.61 5.59
N LEU A 59 -1.04 -1.29 5.84
CA LEU A 59 -0.99 -2.53 6.61
C LEU A 59 -0.14 -2.29 7.85
N ASP A 60 -0.71 -2.56 9.03
CA ASP A 60 0.05 -2.59 10.26
C ASP A 60 0.88 -3.88 10.34
N LEU A 61 2.20 -3.74 10.50
CA LEU A 61 3.15 -4.85 10.65
C LEU A 61 3.51 -5.10 12.13
N THR A 62 2.90 -4.37 13.07
CA THR A 62 3.16 -4.52 14.51
C THR A 62 2.19 -5.47 15.20
N GLY A 63 1.04 -5.75 14.58
CA GLY A 63 0.11 -6.78 14.99
C GLY A 63 0.73 -8.18 14.94
N PRO A 64 0.27 -9.14 15.77
CA PRO A 64 0.74 -10.51 15.71
C PRO A 64 0.49 -11.04 14.30
N ALA A 65 1.53 -11.56 13.66
CA ALA A 65 1.41 -12.28 12.39
C ALA A 65 0.36 -13.38 12.59
N ARG A 66 -0.85 -13.16 12.06
CA ARG A 66 -1.92 -14.13 12.16
C ARG A 66 -1.48 -15.34 11.33
N ARG A 67 -1.11 -16.39 12.06
CA ARG A 67 -0.54 -17.64 11.58
C ARG A 67 -1.58 -18.47 10.82
#